data_AF-A0A0C1UMV7-F1
#
_entry.id   AF-A0A0C1UMV7-F1
#
_cell.length_a   1.000
_cell.length_b   1.000
_cell.length_c   1.000
_cell.angle_alpha   90.00
_cell.angle_beta   90.00
_cell.angle_gamma   90.00
#
_symmetry.space_group_name_H-M   'P 1'
#
loop_
_entity.id
_entity.type
_entity.pdbx_description
1 polymer ?
#
loop_
_entity_poly.entity_id
_entity_poly.type
_entity_poly.pdbx_seq_one_letter_code
_entity_poly.pdbx_strand_id
1 'polypeptide(L)'
;MKLFRRRSDPSPSTKARFLPSTGWVQPWWLYRWKEQNKTAAADTPRTNNVARSWTLLGNLESSQRIALDRRGLIAAHPGSWSLDWWMRVDDEWIFPSEHGAVRQRLIDGAPVVETVLRAAGGDLVHRAYAARSDKEYLIVEVENQATRPVALAWAIRPYDHLGGGRIENIELNERALYVNGRVGLVCGRSPGQMVVGRSGSDPARLLDSAGDDSKSVTCEQGMASAALIMPLVHGATVRCVIPLGLSQGADLTSKLPAAAQVARGWGQHAVSASRFVLPPGQLNDVFDASRQSLLLAVAGEEIVPAPGGPPHDASDEAAVLQGLAECGYEGAVRDVLISRARRQDRMGGVNASGLDVTSATLIGAGRALELVPDESLSLALSEFAADGARWILANPDPNAREGLLAAHQILKTVGAEKASRELQELIPSGAQHAEEKSSDGETINVLEMAQSTYDQFSIDPQIALTRLDRLASLASSTMNWPTELDPLTKSGIAGAGNDLRVNAWFVRSFIRLLMDDTGDELRFALAWPREWLGIGVEVHGLPSRYGPVSWAVRWHGNRPALLWEVENGHKELKVRAPGLDQEFVGQGPVGEQLLSAIDDQLGLQDPVVPDVDAPSSGSFS
;
A
#
# COMPACT_ATOMS: atom_id res chain seq x y z
N MET A 1 38.42 38.13 23.66
CA MET A 1 37.99 37.05 22.76
C MET A 1 38.11 35.72 23.49
N LYS A 2 37.00 35.19 24.02
CA LYS A 2 36.89 33.83 24.55
C LYS A 2 35.96 33.06 23.61
N LEU A 3 36.48 32.06 22.90
CA LEU A 3 35.69 31.18 22.04
C LEU A 3 34.76 30.33 22.92
N PHE A 4 33.46 30.55 22.80
CA PHE A 4 32.44 29.61 23.30
C PHE A 4 32.35 28.43 22.32
N ARG A 5 32.91 27.27 22.71
CA ARG A 5 32.53 25.98 22.12
C ARG A 5 31.07 25.71 22.48
N ARG A 6 30.16 25.83 21.50
CA ARG A 6 28.83 25.21 21.59
C ARG A 6 29.04 23.71 21.80
N ARG A 7 28.69 23.21 22.98
CA ARG A 7 28.42 21.77 23.16
C ARG A 7 27.23 21.47 22.25
N SER A 8 27.45 20.61 21.26
CA SER A 8 26.37 19.92 20.57
C SER A 8 25.59 19.15 21.62
N ASP A 9 24.31 19.47 21.80
CA ASP A 9 23.40 18.59 22.51
C ASP A 9 23.44 17.23 21.80
N PRO A 10 23.65 16.12 22.52
CA PRO A 10 23.52 14.80 21.93
C PRO A 10 22.08 14.63 21.44
N SER A 11 21.93 14.02 20.26
CA SER A 11 20.64 13.49 19.77
C SER A 11 19.90 12.78 20.90
N PRO A 12 18.55 12.84 20.97
CA PRO A 12 17.80 12.18 22.03
C PRO A 12 18.24 10.72 22.12
N SER A 13 18.83 10.37 23.27
CA SER A 13 19.35 9.03 23.56
C SER A 13 18.34 7.97 23.11
N THR A 14 18.75 7.06 22.24
CA THR A 14 17.98 5.89 21.82
C THR A 14 17.78 4.97 23.04
N LYS A 15 16.85 5.31 23.94
CA LYS A 15 16.48 4.45 25.06
C LYS A 15 16.00 3.12 24.46
N ALA A 16 16.57 2.02 24.93
CA ALA A 16 16.29 0.69 24.40
C ALA A 16 14.79 0.37 24.46
N ARG A 17 14.26 -0.16 23.35
CA ARG A 17 12.88 -0.64 23.21
C ARG A 17 12.84 -2.12 23.55
N PHE A 18 11.89 -2.55 24.36
CA PHE A 18 11.76 -3.94 24.79
C PHE A 18 10.35 -4.43 24.59
N LEU A 19 10.20 -5.71 24.26
CA LEU A 19 8.91 -6.37 24.36
C LEU A 19 8.55 -6.58 25.83
N PRO A 20 7.25 -6.59 26.17
CA PRO A 20 6.82 -6.93 27.52
C PRO A 20 7.15 -8.40 27.85
N SER A 21 7.02 -8.76 29.13
CA SER A 21 7.26 -10.14 29.56
C SER A 21 6.29 -11.11 28.89
N THR A 22 6.70 -12.37 28.72
CA THR A 22 5.96 -13.39 27.97
C THR A 22 4.57 -13.71 28.51
N GLY A 23 4.29 -13.36 29.77
CA GLY A 23 2.99 -13.55 30.41
C GLY A 23 1.98 -12.42 30.18
N TRP A 24 2.34 -11.42 29.39
CA TRP A 24 1.41 -10.42 28.85
C TRP A 24 0.69 -10.96 27.62
N VAL A 25 -0.48 -10.41 27.29
CA VAL A 25 -1.09 -10.51 25.95
C VAL A 25 -0.11 -9.90 24.95
N GLN A 26 0.36 -10.73 24.01
CA GLN A 26 1.40 -10.36 23.05
C GLN A 26 0.80 -9.83 21.73
N PRO A 27 1.57 -9.10 20.92
CA PRO A 27 1.17 -8.83 19.54
C PRO A 27 1.05 -10.14 18.75
N TRP A 28 0.13 -10.18 17.78
CA TRP A 28 -0.19 -11.39 17.01
C TRP A 28 1.04 -12.05 16.37
N TRP A 29 1.94 -11.24 15.81
CA TRP A 29 3.15 -11.73 15.15
C TRP A 29 4.03 -12.58 16.08
N LEU A 30 4.03 -12.32 17.40
CA LEU A 30 4.84 -13.10 18.33
C LEU A 30 4.23 -14.47 18.62
N TYR A 31 2.90 -14.60 18.59
CA TYR A 31 2.26 -15.93 18.61
C TYR A 31 2.62 -16.73 17.36
N ARG A 32 2.63 -16.09 16.18
CA ARG A 32 3.08 -16.72 14.93
C ARG A 32 4.53 -17.18 14.98
N TRP A 33 5.40 -16.34 15.54
CA TRP A 33 6.81 -16.70 15.73
C TRP A 33 6.95 -17.94 16.61
N LYS A 34 6.27 -17.95 17.77
CA LYS A 34 6.27 -19.10 18.69
C LYS A 34 5.74 -20.37 18.02
N GLU A 35 4.71 -20.25 17.18
CA GLU A 35 4.16 -21.38 16.43
C GLU A 35 5.15 -21.99 15.44
N GLN A 36 5.93 -21.15 14.75
CA GLN A 36 6.95 -21.57 13.79
C GLN A 36 8.22 -22.11 14.46
N ASN A 37 8.52 -21.66 15.68
CA ASN A 37 9.78 -21.99 16.38
C ASN A 37 9.59 -22.95 17.57
N LYS A 38 8.46 -23.69 17.65
CA LYS A 38 8.14 -24.60 18.78
C LYS A 38 9.25 -25.62 19.09
N THR A 39 10.03 -26.02 18.09
CA THR A 39 11.06 -27.06 18.18
C THR A 39 12.48 -26.52 18.34
N ALA A 40 12.68 -25.21 18.22
CA ALA A 40 13.99 -24.57 18.31
C ALA A 40 14.18 -23.94 19.70
N ALA A 41 15.35 -24.13 20.31
CA ALA A 41 15.79 -23.35 21.47
C ALA A 41 16.23 -21.95 21.00
N ALA A 42 15.30 -21.18 20.44
CA ALA A 42 15.54 -19.84 19.92
C ALA A 42 15.11 -18.77 20.92
N ASP A 43 15.91 -17.71 21.04
CA ASP A 43 15.53 -16.54 21.84
C ASP A 43 14.37 -15.79 21.17
N THR A 44 13.51 -15.21 22.01
CA THR A 44 12.39 -14.39 21.52
C THR A 44 12.93 -13.18 20.73
N PRO A 45 12.47 -12.96 19.49
CA PRO A 45 12.96 -11.88 18.65
C PRO A 45 12.58 -10.52 19.24
N ARG A 46 13.47 -9.53 19.10
CA ARG A 46 13.24 -8.16 19.58
C ARG A 46 12.36 -7.33 18.64
N THR A 47 12.38 -7.68 17.36
CA THR A 47 11.64 -7.01 16.29
C THR A 47 10.87 -8.04 15.50
N ASN A 48 9.76 -7.61 14.90
CA ASN A 48 8.93 -8.47 14.10
C ASN A 48 9.68 -8.93 12.83
N ASN A 49 9.88 -10.24 12.68
CA ASN A 49 10.46 -10.88 11.50
C ASN A 49 9.56 -12.00 10.94
N VAL A 50 8.29 -12.06 11.35
CA VAL A 50 7.33 -13.07 10.91
C VAL A 50 5.94 -12.47 10.77
N ALA A 51 5.13 -12.98 9.84
CA ALA A 51 3.78 -12.47 9.62
C ALA A 51 3.70 -10.92 9.51
N ARG A 52 4.74 -10.30 8.94
CA ARG A 52 4.81 -8.88 8.59
C ARG A 52 3.77 -8.60 7.51
N SER A 53 2.54 -8.37 7.92
CA SER A 53 1.43 -8.10 7.01
C SER A 53 0.45 -7.22 7.75
N TRP A 54 0.53 -5.93 7.46
CA TRP A 54 -0.35 -4.91 8.01
C TRP A 54 -0.99 -4.16 6.86
N THR A 55 -2.06 -3.43 7.12
CA THR A 55 -2.65 -2.51 6.15
C THR A 55 -2.29 -1.10 6.51
N LEU A 56 -1.86 -0.31 5.52
CA LEU A 56 -1.60 1.11 5.71
C LEU A 56 -2.91 1.90 5.58
N LEU A 57 -3.16 2.77 6.54
CA LEU A 57 -4.29 3.69 6.59
C LEU A 57 -3.74 5.12 6.58
N GLY A 58 -4.47 6.05 5.97
CA GLY A 58 -4.08 7.45 5.92
C GLY A 58 -5.13 8.29 5.19
N ASN A 59 -4.96 9.61 5.22
CA ASN A 59 -5.70 10.52 4.35
C ASN A 59 -4.86 10.84 3.11
N LEU A 60 -5.51 11.20 2.01
CA LEU A 60 -4.83 11.77 0.85
C LEU A 60 -3.94 12.96 1.27
N GLU A 61 -2.72 12.98 0.72
CA GLU A 61 -1.71 14.02 0.95
C GLU A 61 -1.27 14.16 2.43
N SER A 62 -1.73 13.28 3.33
CA SER A 62 -1.28 13.34 4.72
C SER A 62 0.08 12.67 4.85
N SER A 63 0.96 13.31 5.61
CA SER A 63 2.21 12.69 6.07
C SER A 63 1.97 11.62 7.15
N GLN A 64 0.76 11.55 7.70
CA GLN A 64 0.41 10.66 8.79
C GLN A 64 -0.23 9.40 8.24
N ARG A 65 0.48 8.28 8.41
CA ARG A 65 0.04 6.96 7.98
C ARG A 65 0.21 5.96 9.09
N ILE A 66 -0.75 5.08 9.22
CA ILE A 66 -0.93 4.19 10.35
C ILE A 66 -1.00 2.75 9.86
N ALA A 67 -0.29 1.87 10.56
CA ALA A 67 -0.37 0.44 10.30
C ALA A 67 -1.44 -0.18 11.20
N LEU A 68 -2.29 -1.01 10.58
CA LEU A 68 -3.24 -1.90 11.24
C LEU A 68 -2.82 -3.35 10.97
N ASP A 69 -2.56 -4.14 12.00
CA ASP A 69 -2.19 -5.55 11.81
C ASP A 69 -3.40 -6.42 11.38
N ARG A 70 -3.15 -7.70 11.09
CA ARG A 70 -4.20 -8.66 10.68
C ARG A 70 -5.25 -8.97 11.75
N ARG A 71 -5.01 -8.58 13.01
CA ARG A 71 -5.91 -8.79 14.14
C ARG A 71 -6.57 -7.52 14.62
N GLY A 72 -6.32 -6.38 13.95
CA GLY A 72 -6.92 -5.10 14.26
C GLY A 72 -6.16 -4.29 15.31
N LEU A 73 -4.91 -4.65 15.63
CA LEU A 73 -4.05 -3.82 16.45
C LEU A 73 -3.55 -2.63 15.63
N ILE A 74 -3.74 -1.42 16.18
CA ILE A 74 -3.41 -0.16 15.53
C ILE A 74 -2.09 0.37 16.11
N ALA A 75 -1.09 0.58 15.27
CA ALA A 75 0.14 1.23 15.68
C ALA A 75 0.00 2.75 15.63
N ALA A 76 0.05 3.41 16.78
CA ALA A 76 -0.13 4.87 16.85
C ALA A 76 0.97 5.61 16.08
N HIS A 77 2.23 5.21 16.30
CA HIS A 77 3.37 5.57 15.46
C HIS A 77 4.37 4.41 15.42
N PRO A 78 5.18 4.28 14.34
CA PRO A 78 6.17 3.21 14.22
C PRO A 78 7.14 3.13 15.40
N GLY A 79 7.14 2.00 16.09
CA GLY A 79 8.00 1.70 17.23
C GLY A 79 7.66 2.47 18.51
N SER A 80 6.42 2.91 18.68
CA SER A 80 5.97 3.68 19.86
C SER A 80 5.05 2.87 20.79
N TRP A 81 3.76 2.86 20.53
CA TRP A 81 2.72 2.15 21.26
C TRP A 81 1.59 1.75 20.30
N SER A 82 0.71 0.87 20.74
CA SER A 82 -0.45 0.44 19.97
C SER A 82 -1.75 0.43 20.77
N LEU A 83 -2.85 0.54 20.03
CA LEU A 83 -4.20 0.34 20.52
C LEU A 83 -4.68 -1.05 20.08
N ASP A 84 -5.09 -1.86 21.03
CA ASP A 84 -5.68 -3.18 20.83
C ASP A 84 -7.13 -3.20 21.35
N TRP A 85 -7.93 -4.19 20.93
CA TRP A 85 -9.38 -4.25 21.16
C TRP A 85 -9.80 -5.61 21.71
N TRP A 86 -10.07 -5.68 23.02
CA TRP A 86 -10.41 -6.95 23.68
C TRP A 86 -11.89 -7.02 24.02
N MET A 87 -12.48 -8.21 23.91
CA MET A 87 -13.91 -8.39 24.15
C MET A 87 -14.12 -9.27 25.37
N ARG A 88 -15.01 -8.86 26.28
CA ARG A 88 -15.58 -9.77 27.27
C ARG A 88 -16.91 -10.29 26.77
N VAL A 89 -17.00 -11.59 26.63
CA VAL A 89 -18.23 -12.30 26.31
C VAL A 89 -18.56 -13.19 27.50
N ASP A 90 -19.72 -12.98 28.10
CA ASP A 90 -20.08 -13.62 29.36
C ASP A 90 -18.99 -13.36 30.43
N ASP A 91 -18.29 -14.40 30.89
CA ASP A 91 -17.22 -14.30 31.89
C ASP A 91 -15.81 -14.50 31.34
N GLU A 92 -15.65 -14.52 30.01
CA GLU A 92 -14.37 -14.75 29.36
C GLU A 92 -13.91 -13.55 28.53
N TRP A 93 -12.63 -13.20 28.68
CA TRP A 93 -11.95 -12.22 27.85
C TRP A 93 -11.35 -12.90 26.61
N ILE A 94 -11.65 -12.32 25.45
CA ILE A 94 -11.18 -12.73 24.14
C ILE A 94 -10.19 -11.68 23.64
N PHE A 95 -8.99 -12.13 23.30
CA PHE A 95 -7.93 -11.33 22.70
C PHE A 95 -7.83 -11.65 21.20
N PRO A 96 -8.06 -10.69 20.28
CA PRO A 96 -7.98 -10.95 18.83
C PRO A 96 -6.63 -11.51 18.37
N SER A 97 -5.54 -11.19 19.08
CA SER A 97 -4.20 -11.73 18.81
C SER A 97 -4.08 -13.24 19.03
N GLU A 98 -4.95 -13.84 19.85
CA GLU A 98 -4.98 -15.27 20.18
C GLU A 98 -6.15 -16.01 19.53
N HIS A 99 -7.16 -15.27 19.05
CA HIS A 99 -8.40 -15.86 18.56
C HIS A 99 -8.31 -16.32 17.10
N GLY A 100 -8.79 -17.54 16.81
CA GLY A 100 -8.73 -18.15 15.48
C GLY A 100 -9.73 -17.55 14.48
N ALA A 101 -10.92 -17.13 14.92
CA ALA A 101 -11.99 -16.65 14.05
C ALA A 101 -12.00 -15.12 13.91
N VAL A 102 -10.86 -14.56 13.46
CA VAL A 102 -10.72 -13.14 13.10
C VAL A 102 -10.45 -13.05 11.59
N ARG A 103 -11.30 -12.31 10.88
CA ARG A 103 -11.19 -12.05 9.44
C ARG A 103 -11.08 -10.56 9.17
N GLN A 104 -10.39 -10.17 8.11
CA GLN A 104 -10.15 -8.77 7.78
C GLN A 104 -10.36 -8.54 6.28
N ARG A 105 -10.94 -7.39 5.91
CA ARG A 105 -11.14 -6.97 4.52
C ARG A 105 -11.08 -5.45 4.38
N LEU A 106 -10.86 -4.97 3.16
CA LEU A 106 -11.11 -3.57 2.80
C LEU A 106 -12.61 -3.33 2.52
N ILE A 107 -13.08 -2.11 2.72
CA ILE A 107 -14.38 -1.64 2.26
C ILE A 107 -14.17 -0.91 0.92
N ASP A 108 -14.79 -1.40 -0.15
CA ASP A 108 -14.72 -0.86 -1.52
C ASP A 108 -13.27 -0.65 -2.04
N GLY A 109 -12.34 -1.52 -1.63
CA GLY A 109 -10.91 -1.40 -1.96
C GLY A 109 -10.19 -0.21 -1.31
N ALA A 110 -10.90 0.61 -0.54
CA ALA A 110 -10.35 1.81 0.10
C ALA A 110 -9.50 1.44 1.33
N PRO A 111 -8.60 2.35 1.79
CA PRO A 111 -7.89 2.29 3.08
C PRO A 111 -8.83 2.45 4.30
N VAL A 112 -9.90 1.66 4.30
CA VAL A 112 -10.95 1.56 5.31
C VAL A 112 -11.06 0.07 5.61
N VAL A 113 -10.53 -0.34 6.75
CA VAL A 113 -10.44 -1.76 7.09
C VAL A 113 -11.56 -2.16 8.02
N GLU A 114 -12.17 -3.31 7.73
CA GLU A 114 -13.09 -4.01 8.60
C GLU A 114 -12.43 -5.30 9.12
N THR A 115 -12.24 -5.39 10.44
CA THR A 115 -11.79 -6.59 11.16
C THR A 115 -12.96 -7.17 11.92
N VAL A 116 -13.36 -8.39 11.61
CA VAL A 116 -14.52 -9.06 12.19
C VAL A 116 -14.08 -10.21 13.09
N LEU A 117 -14.54 -10.18 14.33
CA LEU A 117 -14.39 -11.25 15.33
C LEU A 117 -15.75 -11.94 15.51
N ARG A 118 -15.80 -13.25 15.26
CA ARG A 118 -17.02 -14.05 15.51
C ARG A 118 -17.07 -14.48 16.97
N ALA A 119 -18.01 -13.92 17.74
CA ALA A 119 -18.21 -14.23 19.16
C ALA A 119 -19.64 -13.87 19.61
N ALA A 120 -20.04 -14.22 20.83
CA ALA A 120 -21.31 -13.78 21.40
C ALA A 120 -22.59 -14.11 20.56
N GLY A 121 -22.52 -15.12 19.68
CA GLY A 121 -23.62 -15.50 18.77
C GLY A 121 -23.68 -14.72 17.46
N GLY A 122 -22.71 -13.86 17.15
CA GLY A 122 -22.62 -13.16 15.86
C GLY A 122 -21.30 -12.43 15.66
N ASP A 123 -21.33 -11.29 14.96
CA ASP A 123 -20.13 -10.58 14.53
C ASP A 123 -19.87 -9.34 15.41
N LEU A 124 -18.64 -9.20 15.88
CA LEU A 124 -18.12 -7.96 16.46
C LEU A 124 -17.22 -7.31 15.41
N VAL A 125 -17.63 -6.14 14.94
CA VAL A 125 -17.08 -5.53 13.73
C VAL A 125 -16.26 -4.30 14.11
N HIS A 126 -14.94 -4.44 14.09
CA HIS A 126 -13.98 -3.36 14.29
C HIS A 126 -13.65 -2.70 12.95
N ARG A 127 -13.86 -1.39 12.83
CA ARG A 127 -13.47 -0.59 11.65
C ARG A 127 -12.44 0.46 12.02
N ALA A 128 -11.44 0.62 11.17
CA ALA A 128 -10.39 1.62 11.30
C ALA A 128 -10.17 2.35 9.96
N TYR A 129 -10.19 3.68 9.99
CA TYR A 129 -10.04 4.51 8.80
C TYR A 129 -9.61 5.93 9.16
N ALA A 130 -8.82 6.57 8.31
CA ALA A 130 -8.49 7.97 8.47
C ALA A 130 -9.59 8.86 7.90
N ALA A 131 -9.79 10.02 8.51
CA ALA A 131 -10.64 11.07 7.97
C ALA A 131 -10.05 12.44 8.27
N ARG A 132 -10.35 13.42 7.41
CA ARG A 132 -10.07 14.83 7.62
C ARG A 132 -11.40 15.57 7.77
N SER A 133 -11.56 16.30 8.87
CA SER A 133 -12.65 17.27 9.04
C SER A 133 -12.04 18.63 9.39
N ASP A 134 -12.06 19.05 10.66
CA ASP A 134 -11.32 20.21 11.16
C ASP A 134 -9.83 19.90 11.38
N LYS A 135 -9.55 18.65 11.75
CA LYS A 135 -8.21 18.08 11.87
C LYS A 135 -8.20 16.69 11.24
N GLU A 136 -7.03 16.07 11.25
CA GLU A 136 -6.86 14.69 10.83
C GLU A 136 -7.00 13.74 12.00
N TYR A 137 -7.77 12.69 11.80
CA TYR A 137 -8.03 11.66 12.80
C TYR A 137 -7.94 10.30 12.16
N LEU A 138 -7.46 9.31 12.92
CA LEU A 138 -7.86 7.92 12.70
C LEU A 138 -9.11 7.67 13.53
N ILE A 139 -10.19 7.30 12.86
CA ILE A 139 -11.43 6.86 13.49
C ILE A 139 -11.33 5.36 13.71
N VAL A 140 -11.67 4.94 14.93
CA VAL A 140 -11.66 3.55 15.35
C VAL A 140 -13.02 3.25 15.97
N GLU A 141 -13.75 2.27 15.43
CA GLU A 141 -15.08 1.94 15.93
C GLU A 141 -15.33 0.45 16.01
N VAL A 142 -16.07 0.01 17.03
CA VAL A 142 -16.49 -1.38 17.18
C VAL A 142 -18.01 -1.42 17.29
N GLU A 143 -18.62 -2.10 16.33
CA GLU A 143 -20.05 -2.35 16.27
C GLU A 143 -20.36 -3.77 16.75
N ASN A 144 -21.36 -3.91 17.61
CA ASN A 144 -21.84 -5.22 18.05
C ASN A 144 -23.01 -5.67 17.19
N GLN A 145 -22.72 -6.51 16.18
CA GLN A 145 -23.71 -7.23 15.38
C GLN A 145 -23.98 -8.64 15.93
N ALA A 146 -23.44 -8.98 17.11
CA ALA A 146 -23.71 -10.22 17.80
C ALA A 146 -25.02 -10.14 18.59
N THR A 147 -25.60 -11.30 18.91
CA THR A 147 -26.93 -11.38 19.55
C THR A 147 -26.94 -10.96 21.02
N ARG A 148 -25.76 -10.80 21.65
CA ARG A 148 -25.61 -10.56 23.10
C ARG A 148 -24.78 -9.30 23.36
N PRO A 149 -25.04 -8.58 24.47
CA PRO A 149 -24.17 -7.49 24.91
C PRO A 149 -22.79 -8.03 25.31
N VAL A 150 -21.75 -7.24 25.08
CA VAL A 150 -20.35 -7.55 25.40
C VAL A 150 -19.70 -6.37 26.11
N ALA A 151 -18.57 -6.56 26.77
CA ALA A 151 -17.71 -5.45 27.18
C ALA A 151 -16.57 -5.29 26.17
N LEU A 152 -16.31 -4.06 25.72
CA LEU A 152 -15.16 -3.70 24.89
C LEU A 152 -14.09 -3.09 25.79
N ALA A 153 -12.86 -3.56 25.67
CA ALA A 153 -11.69 -2.92 26.26
C ALA A 153 -10.75 -2.40 25.17
N TRP A 154 -10.51 -1.09 25.20
CA TRP A 154 -9.45 -0.44 24.42
C TRP A 154 -8.14 -0.53 25.20
N ALA A 155 -7.22 -1.37 24.76
CA ALA A 155 -5.98 -1.64 25.45
C ALA A 155 -4.80 -0.87 24.84
N ILE A 156 -4.04 -0.18 25.69
CA ILE A 156 -2.91 0.66 25.32
C ILE A 156 -1.63 -0.09 25.65
N ARG A 157 -0.86 -0.44 24.62
CA ARG A 157 0.22 -1.42 24.70
C ARG A 157 1.59 -0.79 24.37
N PRO A 158 2.65 -1.05 25.17
CA PRO A 158 4.00 -0.55 24.92
C PRO A 158 4.74 -1.43 23.89
N TYR A 159 4.08 -1.73 22.78
CA TYR A 159 4.61 -2.47 21.63
C TYR A 159 3.73 -2.18 20.41
N ASP A 160 4.17 -2.60 19.23
CA ASP A 160 3.39 -2.52 18.00
C ASP A 160 3.70 -3.69 17.04
N HIS A 161 3.28 -3.52 15.79
CA HIS A 161 3.53 -4.45 14.69
C HIS A 161 5.01 -4.60 14.31
N LEU A 162 5.92 -3.72 14.77
CA LEU A 162 7.35 -3.78 14.47
C LEU A 162 8.16 -4.33 15.64
N GLY A 163 7.68 -4.21 16.88
CA GLY A 163 8.33 -4.79 18.04
C GLY A 163 8.03 -4.07 19.35
N GLY A 164 8.99 -4.08 20.26
CA GLY A 164 8.89 -3.38 21.54
C GLY A 164 8.71 -1.87 21.39
N GLY A 165 7.90 -1.30 22.26
CA GLY A 165 7.58 0.12 22.32
C GLY A 165 8.03 0.75 23.64
N ARG A 166 7.54 1.97 23.92
CA ARG A 166 7.83 2.65 25.18
C ARG A 166 6.71 3.62 25.59
N ILE A 167 6.11 3.36 26.75
CA ILE A 167 5.14 4.25 27.38
C ILE A 167 5.57 4.51 28.82
N GLU A 168 5.91 5.77 29.12
CA GLU A 168 6.33 6.20 30.44
C GLU A 168 5.13 6.59 31.30
N ASN A 169 4.08 7.18 30.70
CA ASN A 169 2.89 7.60 31.42
C ASN A 169 1.63 7.47 30.55
N ILE A 170 0.52 7.07 31.19
CA ILE A 170 -0.83 7.08 30.64
C ILE A 170 -1.74 7.80 31.64
N GLU A 171 -2.59 8.71 31.14
CA GLU A 171 -3.57 9.44 31.96
C GLU A 171 -4.91 9.54 31.22
N LEU A 172 -6.01 9.29 31.92
CA LEU A 172 -7.37 9.48 31.43
C LEU A 172 -8.00 10.70 32.11
N ASN A 173 -8.33 11.70 31.29
CA ASN A 173 -9.12 12.85 31.70
C ASN A 173 -10.48 12.80 30.98
N GLU A 174 -11.53 12.49 31.74
CA GLU A 174 -12.90 12.26 31.24
C GLU A 174 -12.96 11.23 30.10
N ARG A 175 -12.96 11.70 28.85
CA ARG A 175 -13.00 10.89 27.62
C ARG A 175 -11.69 10.88 26.86
N ALA A 176 -10.70 11.68 27.27
CA ALA A 176 -9.43 11.86 26.58
C ALA A 176 -8.30 11.12 27.30
N LEU A 177 -7.65 10.21 26.59
CA LEU A 177 -6.48 9.51 27.05
C LEU A 177 -5.22 10.19 26.54
N TYR A 178 -4.29 10.44 27.44
CA TYR A 178 -2.96 10.98 27.20
C TYR A 178 -1.93 9.86 27.33
N VAL A 179 -1.05 9.76 26.35
CA VAL A 179 0.09 8.84 26.34
C VAL A 179 1.35 9.67 26.26
N ASN A 180 2.22 9.58 27.27
CA ASN A 180 3.41 10.43 27.42
C ASN A 180 3.09 11.94 27.29
N GLY A 181 1.98 12.37 27.89
CA GLY A 181 1.53 13.77 27.89
C GLY A 181 0.92 14.28 26.58
N ARG A 182 0.75 13.42 25.56
CA ARG A 182 0.08 13.77 24.30
C ARG A 182 -1.25 13.05 24.18
N VAL A 183 -2.26 13.70 23.60
CA VAL A 183 -3.56 13.04 23.34
C VAL A 183 -3.34 11.84 22.43
N GLY A 184 -3.56 10.64 22.95
CA GLY A 184 -3.40 9.38 22.22
C GLY A 184 -4.73 8.78 21.76
N LEU A 185 -5.81 9.01 22.51
CA LEU A 185 -7.15 8.50 22.17
C LEU A 185 -8.22 9.45 22.74
N VAL A 186 -9.25 9.76 21.97
CA VAL A 186 -10.44 10.45 22.47
C VAL A 186 -11.65 9.56 22.23
N CYS A 187 -12.29 9.14 23.32
CA CYS A 187 -13.48 8.30 23.27
C CYS A 187 -14.72 9.15 22.97
N GLY A 188 -15.62 8.66 22.12
CA GLY A 188 -16.87 9.36 21.80
C GLY A 188 -17.82 9.49 23.01
N ARG A 189 -17.62 8.65 24.03
CA ARG A 189 -18.27 8.71 25.35
C ARG A 189 -17.28 8.30 26.43
N SER A 190 -17.52 8.72 27.67
CA SER A 190 -16.63 8.40 28.80
C SER A 190 -16.53 6.88 29.01
N PRO A 191 -15.31 6.33 29.16
CA PRO A 191 -15.11 4.95 29.57
C PRO A 191 -15.77 4.67 30.92
N GLY A 192 -16.24 3.45 31.12
CA GLY A 192 -16.83 3.03 32.39
C GLY A 192 -15.78 2.78 33.46
N GLN A 193 -14.61 2.28 33.05
CA GLN A 193 -13.49 1.97 33.94
C GLN A 193 -12.17 2.05 33.17
N MET A 194 -11.09 2.39 33.87
CA MET A 194 -9.71 2.24 33.40
C MET A 194 -8.98 1.27 34.31
N VAL A 195 -8.44 0.20 33.73
CA VAL A 195 -7.62 -0.79 34.42
C VAL A 195 -6.16 -0.57 34.04
N VAL A 196 -5.25 -0.48 35.01
CA VAL A 196 -3.84 -0.16 34.76
C VAL A 196 -2.88 -1.30 35.13
N GLY A 197 -1.85 -1.47 34.31
CA GLY A 197 -0.74 -2.37 34.59
C GLY A 197 0.27 -1.74 35.55
N ARG A 198 0.15 -2.00 36.86
CA ARG A 198 1.06 -1.42 37.87
C ARG A 198 2.42 -2.13 37.83
N SER A 199 3.51 -1.37 37.97
CA SER A 199 4.88 -1.90 38.06
C SER A 199 5.30 -2.85 36.91
N GLY A 200 4.78 -2.63 35.69
CA GLY A 200 5.09 -3.47 34.54
C GLY A 200 4.35 -4.83 34.51
N SER A 201 3.21 -4.92 35.19
CA SER A 201 2.23 -6.00 35.01
C SER A 201 1.29 -5.71 33.83
N ASP A 202 0.68 -6.75 33.27
CA ASP A 202 -0.32 -6.60 32.21
C ASP A 202 -1.71 -6.28 32.79
N PRO A 203 -2.40 -5.19 32.35
CA PRO A 203 -3.79 -4.94 32.73
C PRO A 203 -4.73 -6.09 32.40
N ALA A 204 -4.41 -6.94 31.41
CA ALA A 204 -5.22 -8.12 31.06
C ALA A 204 -5.49 -9.05 32.26
N ARG A 205 -4.56 -9.13 33.22
CA ARG A 205 -4.71 -9.97 34.43
C ARG A 205 -5.62 -9.36 35.50
N LEU A 206 -5.93 -8.08 35.35
CA LEU A 206 -6.65 -7.29 36.34
C LEU A 206 -8.04 -6.88 35.84
N LEU A 207 -8.45 -7.30 34.64
CA LEU A 207 -9.71 -6.90 34.01
C LEU A 207 -10.95 -7.27 34.83
N ASP A 208 -10.90 -8.37 35.59
CA ASP A 208 -11.99 -8.83 36.46
C ASP A 208 -11.82 -8.39 37.92
N SER A 209 -10.73 -7.67 38.23
CA SER A 209 -10.50 -7.17 39.58
C SER A 209 -11.41 -5.97 39.84
N ALA A 210 -12.25 -6.08 40.86
CA ALA A 210 -13.12 -4.98 41.28
C ALA A 210 -12.29 -3.83 41.89
N GLY A 211 -12.64 -2.58 41.54
CA GLY A 211 -12.27 -1.42 42.34
C GLY A 211 -10.91 -0.77 42.06
N ASP A 212 -10.47 -0.68 40.80
CA ASP A 212 -9.40 0.25 40.44
C ASP A 212 -9.98 1.53 39.82
N ASP A 213 -10.07 2.59 40.63
CA ASP A 213 -10.42 3.96 40.19
C ASP A 213 -9.21 4.72 39.64
N SER A 214 -8.10 4.02 39.38
CA SER A 214 -6.90 4.61 38.77
C SER A 214 -7.22 5.27 37.44
N LYS A 215 -6.98 6.59 37.37
CA LYS A 215 -7.04 7.37 36.13
C LYS A 215 -5.69 7.57 35.48
N SER A 216 -4.61 7.09 36.09
CA SER A 216 -3.27 7.22 35.55
C SER A 216 -2.35 6.09 35.96
N VAL A 217 -1.30 5.89 35.18
CA VAL A 217 -0.21 4.96 35.46
C VAL A 217 1.10 5.52 34.93
N THR A 218 2.16 5.35 35.70
CA THR A 218 3.53 5.74 35.32
C THR A 218 4.46 4.55 35.49
N CYS A 219 5.38 4.38 34.55
CA CYS A 219 6.39 3.33 34.58
C CYS A 219 7.71 3.86 34.03
N GLU A 220 8.72 4.01 34.88
CA GLU A 220 10.05 4.51 34.48
C GLU A 220 10.76 3.59 33.46
N GLN A 221 10.45 2.30 33.48
CA GLN A 221 10.96 1.33 32.50
C GLN A 221 10.30 1.49 31.12
N GLY A 222 9.25 2.29 31.01
CA GLY A 222 8.54 2.51 29.75
C GLY A 222 7.51 1.42 29.42
N MET A 223 7.01 0.70 30.43
CA MET A 223 6.03 -0.39 30.30
C MET A 223 4.66 -0.02 30.88
N ALA A 224 4.33 1.28 30.94
CA ALA A 224 2.99 1.69 31.35
C ALA A 224 1.98 1.15 30.34
N SER A 225 0.89 0.57 30.83
CA SER A 225 -0.17 0.01 29.99
C SER A 225 -1.51 0.13 30.70
N ALA A 226 -2.59 0.22 29.93
CA ALA A 226 -3.94 0.40 30.46
C ALA A 226 -4.98 -0.26 29.55
N ALA A 227 -6.17 -0.50 30.07
CA ALA A 227 -7.34 -0.94 29.32
C ALA A 227 -8.57 -0.11 29.72
N LEU A 228 -9.23 0.52 28.74
CA LEU A 228 -10.45 1.31 28.95
C LEU A 228 -11.67 0.44 28.66
N ILE A 229 -12.46 0.11 29.68
CA ILE A 229 -13.61 -0.80 29.57
C ILE A 229 -14.90 -0.01 29.32
N MET A 230 -15.68 -0.49 28.36
CA MET A 230 -16.92 0.15 27.90
C MET A 230 -17.99 -0.90 27.60
N PRO A 231 -19.25 -0.71 28.03
CA PRO A 231 -20.34 -1.64 27.72
C PRO A 231 -20.77 -1.50 26.25
N LEU A 232 -20.87 -2.60 25.50
CA LEU A 232 -21.26 -2.59 24.09
C LEU A 232 -22.48 -3.50 23.87
N VAL A 233 -23.67 -2.92 23.90
CA VAL A 233 -24.94 -3.63 23.69
C VAL A 233 -25.15 -4.00 22.21
N HIS A 234 -26.03 -4.98 21.96
CA HIS A 234 -26.42 -5.37 20.60
C HIS A 234 -26.90 -4.16 19.78
N GLY A 235 -26.40 -4.02 18.56
CA GLY A 235 -26.72 -2.94 17.63
C GLY A 235 -26.05 -1.60 17.94
N ALA A 236 -25.28 -1.50 19.03
CA ALA A 236 -24.56 -0.28 19.36
C ALA A 236 -23.15 -0.28 18.76
N THR A 237 -22.63 0.93 18.56
CA THR A 237 -21.26 1.20 18.11
C THR A 237 -20.53 2.06 19.14
N VAL A 238 -19.35 1.64 19.57
CA VAL A 238 -18.39 2.51 20.27
C VAL A 238 -17.44 3.09 19.24
N ARG A 239 -17.26 4.41 19.27
CA ARG A 239 -16.32 5.12 18.43
C ARG A 239 -15.31 5.89 19.27
N CYS A 240 -14.06 5.82 18.88
CA CYS A 240 -12.95 6.60 19.39
C CYS A 240 -12.18 7.23 18.23
N VAL A 241 -11.35 8.23 18.52
CA VAL A 241 -10.42 8.80 17.53
C VAL A 241 -9.00 8.87 18.09
N ILE A 242 -8.02 8.68 17.22
CA ILE A 242 -6.62 8.97 17.47
C ILE A 242 -6.28 10.23 16.65
N PRO A 243 -5.93 11.36 17.28
CA PRO A 243 -5.48 12.55 16.55
C PRO A 243 -4.21 12.25 15.75
N LEU A 244 -4.17 12.69 14.50
CA LEU A 244 -2.99 12.56 13.64
C LEU A 244 -2.20 13.87 13.60
N GLY A 245 -0.88 13.75 13.50
CA GLY A 245 0.03 14.89 13.47
C GLY A 245 0.16 15.60 14.83
N LEU A 246 0.37 16.91 14.82
CA LEU A 246 0.62 17.71 16.03
C LEU A 246 -0.66 18.19 16.74
N SER A 247 -1.81 17.59 16.44
CA SER A 247 -3.10 17.97 17.02
C SER A 247 -3.11 17.72 18.54
N GLN A 248 -3.07 18.79 19.35
CA GLN A 248 -3.01 18.69 20.81
C GLN A 248 -4.39 18.73 21.50
N GLY A 249 -5.46 18.99 20.74
CA GLY A 249 -6.79 19.21 21.32
C GLY A 249 -7.63 17.93 21.39
N ALA A 250 -8.22 17.67 22.56
CA ALA A 250 -9.16 16.56 22.80
C ALA A 250 -10.61 16.87 22.39
N ASP A 251 -10.87 18.08 21.87
CA ASP A 251 -12.22 18.50 21.52
C ASP A 251 -12.64 17.95 20.16
N LEU A 252 -13.70 17.13 20.18
CA LEU A 252 -14.36 16.59 19.00
C LEU A 252 -15.56 17.48 18.67
N THR A 253 -15.30 18.60 18.00
CA THR A 253 -16.34 19.58 17.65
C THR A 253 -17.04 19.25 16.33
N SER A 254 -16.39 18.47 15.46
CA SER A 254 -16.84 18.19 14.11
C SER A 254 -17.58 16.85 13.97
N LYS A 255 -18.55 16.79 13.04
CA LYS A 255 -19.26 15.56 12.72
C LYS A 255 -18.34 14.62 11.93
N LEU A 256 -17.89 13.55 12.57
CA LEU A 256 -17.03 12.55 11.95
C LEU A 256 -17.78 11.74 10.87
N PRO A 257 -17.19 11.53 9.68
CA PRO A 257 -17.80 10.73 8.62
C PRO A 257 -17.86 9.25 9.02
N ALA A 258 -18.81 8.51 8.45
CA ALA A 258 -18.88 7.05 8.59
C ALA A 258 -17.91 6.34 7.62
N ALA A 259 -17.51 5.11 7.94
CA ALA A 259 -16.60 4.28 7.14
C ALA A 259 -16.99 4.21 5.65
N ALA A 260 -18.27 3.97 5.36
CA ALA A 260 -18.78 3.91 3.99
C ALA A 260 -18.72 5.26 3.25
N GLN A 261 -18.81 6.40 3.96
CA GLN A 261 -18.65 7.72 3.35
C GLN A 261 -17.19 7.94 2.95
N VAL A 262 -16.25 7.55 3.81
CA VAL A 262 -14.81 7.63 3.55
C VAL A 262 -14.43 6.73 2.37
N ALA A 263 -14.89 5.48 2.36
CA ALA A 263 -14.64 4.54 1.27
C ALA A 263 -15.16 5.06 -0.09
N ARG A 264 -16.37 5.62 -0.13
CA ARG A 264 -16.89 6.28 -1.34
C ARG A 264 -16.05 7.48 -1.77
N GLY A 265 -15.55 8.28 -0.83
CA GLY A 265 -14.65 9.40 -1.12
C GLY A 265 -13.37 8.94 -1.81
N TRP A 266 -12.74 7.89 -1.29
CA TRP A 266 -11.59 7.25 -1.92
C TRP A 266 -11.89 6.75 -3.35
N GLY A 267 -13.04 6.09 -3.54
CA GLY A 267 -13.47 5.66 -4.87
C GLY A 267 -13.61 6.82 -5.86
N GLN A 268 -14.13 7.98 -5.43
CA GLN A 268 -14.22 9.16 -6.30
C GLN A 268 -12.84 9.70 -6.69
N HIS A 269 -11.87 9.71 -5.78
CA HIS A 269 -10.50 10.13 -6.08
C HIS A 269 -9.77 9.15 -7.01
N ALA A 270 -10.02 7.84 -6.88
CA ALA A 270 -9.47 6.86 -7.81
C ALA A 270 -10.07 7.00 -9.22
N VAL A 271 -11.38 7.28 -9.31
CA VAL A 271 -12.10 7.43 -10.60
C VAL A 271 -11.82 8.78 -11.28
N SER A 272 -11.49 9.84 -10.54
CA SER A 272 -11.21 11.17 -11.13
C SER A 272 -10.02 11.19 -12.08
N ALA A 273 -9.18 10.16 -12.03
CA ALA A 273 -8.02 10.01 -12.91
C ALA A 273 -8.36 9.16 -14.16
N SER A 274 -8.76 7.90 -13.95
CA SER A 274 -9.22 7.00 -15.01
C SER A 274 -10.27 6.03 -14.46
N ARG A 275 -11.24 5.66 -15.30
CA ARG A 275 -12.35 4.77 -14.92
C ARG A 275 -12.27 3.45 -15.67
N PHE A 276 -12.49 2.35 -14.95
CA PHE A 276 -12.47 1.01 -15.49
C PHE A 276 -13.79 0.31 -15.16
N VAL A 277 -14.31 -0.46 -16.11
CA VAL A 277 -15.41 -1.41 -15.93
C VAL A 277 -14.86 -2.77 -16.33
N LEU A 278 -14.44 -3.53 -15.33
CA LEU A 278 -13.72 -4.80 -15.52
C LEU A 278 -14.56 -5.96 -14.99
N PRO A 279 -14.40 -7.17 -15.56
CA PRO A 279 -15.05 -8.36 -15.05
C PRO A 279 -14.71 -8.60 -13.57
N PRO A 280 -15.67 -9.08 -12.76
CA PRO A 280 -15.43 -9.34 -11.34
C PRO A 280 -14.40 -10.45 -11.16
N GLY A 281 -13.50 -10.28 -10.19
CA GLY A 281 -12.47 -11.29 -9.89
C GLY A 281 -11.35 -10.71 -9.04
N GLN A 282 -10.55 -11.61 -8.45
CA GLN A 282 -9.45 -11.23 -7.55
C GLN A 282 -8.48 -10.25 -8.20
N LEU A 283 -8.15 -10.47 -9.48
CA LEU A 283 -7.21 -9.61 -10.21
C LEU A 283 -7.71 -8.16 -10.28
N ASN A 284 -8.99 -7.95 -10.57
CA ASN A 284 -9.61 -6.62 -10.56
C ASN A 284 -9.66 -6.02 -9.15
N ASP A 285 -10.11 -6.79 -8.15
CA ASP A 285 -10.23 -6.31 -6.78
C ASP A 285 -8.89 -5.83 -6.22
N VAL A 286 -7.80 -6.55 -6.56
CA VAL A 286 -6.44 -6.19 -6.19
C VAL A 286 -5.96 -4.95 -6.95
N PHE A 287 -6.30 -4.81 -8.23
CA PHE A 287 -5.97 -3.61 -9.02
C PHE A 287 -6.65 -2.36 -8.44
N ASP A 288 -7.96 -2.42 -8.19
CA ASP A 288 -8.73 -1.31 -7.63
C ASP A 288 -8.22 -0.89 -6.24
N ALA A 289 -7.90 -1.86 -5.37
CA ALA A 289 -7.31 -1.58 -4.06
C ALA A 289 -5.88 -1.05 -4.14
N SER A 290 -5.08 -1.53 -5.10
CA SER A 290 -3.69 -1.09 -5.28
C SER A 290 -3.59 0.34 -5.77
N ARG A 291 -4.50 0.77 -6.67
CA ARG A 291 -4.59 2.17 -7.12
C ARG A 291 -4.90 3.11 -5.96
N GLN A 292 -5.79 2.71 -5.06
CA GLN A 292 -6.13 3.49 -3.87
C GLN A 292 -4.98 3.49 -2.85
N SER A 293 -4.29 2.35 -2.68
CA SER A 293 -3.11 2.25 -1.79
C SER A 293 -1.96 3.10 -2.29
N LEU A 294 -1.74 3.17 -3.60
CA LEU A 294 -0.65 3.95 -4.22
C LEU A 294 -0.75 5.44 -3.89
N LEU A 295 -1.97 5.99 -3.80
CA LEU A 295 -2.20 7.38 -3.38
C LEU A 295 -1.72 7.67 -1.94
N LEU A 296 -1.59 6.65 -1.07
CA LEU A 296 -0.98 6.80 0.26
C LEU A 296 0.54 6.97 0.20
N ALA A 297 1.19 6.78 -0.95
CA ALA A 297 2.61 7.07 -1.11
C ALA A 297 2.89 8.57 -1.10
N VAL A 298 1.92 9.38 -1.52
CA VAL A 298 2.00 10.84 -1.58
C VAL A 298 1.68 11.43 -0.20
N ALA A 299 2.71 11.97 0.45
CA ALA A 299 2.67 12.56 1.78
C ALA A 299 2.98 14.05 1.68
N GLY A 300 1.96 14.85 1.39
CA GLY A 300 2.09 16.27 1.06
C GLY A 300 2.79 16.41 -0.29
N GLU A 301 3.95 17.05 -0.29
CA GLU A 301 4.73 17.31 -1.50
C GLU A 301 5.86 16.30 -1.73
N GLU A 302 5.75 15.09 -1.16
CA GLU A 302 6.82 14.09 -1.21
C GLU A 302 6.29 12.66 -1.31
N ILE A 303 7.10 11.78 -1.91
CA ILE A 303 6.89 10.32 -1.82
C ILE A 303 7.56 9.81 -0.55
N VAL A 304 6.79 9.14 0.30
CA VAL A 304 7.34 8.54 1.52
C VAL A 304 7.06 7.03 1.49
N PRO A 305 8.07 6.17 1.72
CA PRO A 305 7.87 4.72 1.75
C PRO A 305 6.92 4.32 2.88
N ALA A 306 6.34 3.12 2.81
CA ALA A 306 5.56 2.59 3.93
C ALA A 306 6.44 2.48 5.20
N PRO A 307 5.93 2.89 6.37
CA PRO A 307 6.69 2.82 7.60
C PRO A 307 7.06 1.37 7.94
N GLY A 308 8.23 1.19 8.54
CA GLY A 308 8.72 -0.13 8.93
C GLY A 308 9.20 -1.00 7.77
N GLY A 309 9.30 -0.47 6.54
CA GLY A 309 9.97 -1.14 5.42
C GLY A 309 11.49 -1.28 5.57
N PRO A 310 12.16 -2.00 4.65
CA PRO A 310 13.62 -1.95 4.57
C PRO A 310 14.06 -0.54 4.14
N PRO A 311 15.35 -0.18 4.21
CA PRO A 311 15.84 1.01 3.51
C PRO A 311 15.37 0.95 2.06
N HIS A 312 14.63 1.95 1.60
CA HIS A 312 14.28 2.10 0.19
C HIS A 312 15.37 2.91 -0.50
N ASP A 313 15.47 2.77 -1.82
CA ASP A 313 16.36 3.58 -2.64
C ASP A 313 15.57 4.54 -3.52
N ALA A 314 16.27 5.34 -4.32
CA ALA A 314 15.65 6.28 -5.23
C ALA A 314 14.88 5.60 -6.37
N SER A 315 15.28 4.38 -6.77
CA SER A 315 14.62 3.61 -7.85
C SER A 315 13.17 3.33 -7.52
N ASP A 316 12.94 2.98 -6.27
CA ASP A 316 11.62 2.71 -5.75
C ASP A 316 10.66 3.89 -5.92
N GLU A 317 11.15 5.11 -5.72
CA GLU A 317 10.34 6.31 -5.84
C GLU A 317 10.02 6.65 -7.30
N ALA A 318 10.91 6.30 -8.24
CA ALA A 318 10.67 6.46 -9.67
C ALA A 318 9.47 5.62 -10.13
N ALA A 319 9.43 4.34 -9.72
CA ALA A 319 8.34 3.43 -10.06
C ALA A 319 6.99 3.89 -9.49
N VAL A 320 6.99 4.44 -8.26
CA VAL A 320 5.78 5.01 -7.63
C VAL A 320 5.30 6.23 -8.41
N LEU A 321 6.19 7.18 -8.77
CA LEU A 321 5.82 8.35 -9.57
C LEU A 321 5.27 7.97 -10.95
N GLN A 322 5.90 7.00 -11.62
CA GLN A 322 5.41 6.49 -12.90
C GLN A 322 4.04 5.83 -12.74
N GLY A 323 3.84 4.99 -11.72
CA GLY A 323 2.53 4.37 -11.48
C GLY A 323 1.43 5.38 -11.18
N LEU A 324 1.74 6.45 -10.43
CA LEU A 324 0.81 7.55 -10.18
C LEU A 324 0.46 8.29 -11.48
N ALA A 325 1.45 8.59 -12.32
CA ALA A 325 1.25 9.26 -13.60
C ALA A 325 0.44 8.40 -14.58
N GLU A 326 0.77 7.11 -14.71
CA GLU A 326 0.08 6.13 -15.56
C GLU A 326 -1.37 5.90 -15.13
N CYS A 327 -1.67 6.07 -13.83
CA CYS A 327 -3.05 6.07 -13.32
C CYS A 327 -3.86 7.33 -13.63
N GLY A 328 -3.20 8.43 -14.04
CA GLY A 328 -3.81 9.75 -14.24
C GLY A 328 -3.85 10.65 -13.01
N TYR A 329 -3.05 10.38 -11.96
CA TYR A 329 -3.01 11.24 -10.76
C TYR A 329 -2.11 12.48 -10.95
N GLU A 330 -2.39 13.25 -12.00
CA GLU A 330 -1.56 14.35 -12.51
C GLU A 330 -1.23 15.39 -11.43
N GLY A 331 -2.23 15.83 -10.66
CA GLY A 331 -2.04 16.86 -9.63
C GLY A 331 -1.05 16.43 -8.55
N ALA A 332 -1.19 15.19 -8.06
CA ALA A 332 -0.31 14.65 -7.04
C ALA A 332 1.14 14.51 -7.54
N VAL A 333 1.32 14.04 -8.79
CA VAL A 333 2.64 13.93 -9.41
C VAL A 333 3.25 15.32 -9.60
N ARG A 334 2.47 16.29 -10.12
CA ARG A 334 2.92 17.68 -10.34
C ARG A 334 3.46 18.30 -9.05
N ASP A 335 2.74 18.17 -7.95
CA ASP A 335 3.10 18.79 -6.67
C ASP A 335 4.43 18.23 -6.13
N VAL A 336 4.62 16.91 -6.22
CA VAL A 336 5.90 16.28 -5.86
C VAL A 336 7.04 16.78 -6.74
N LEU A 337 6.84 16.81 -8.07
CA LEU A 337 7.88 17.25 -9.01
C LEU A 337 8.29 18.71 -8.77
N ILE A 338 7.32 19.62 -8.59
CA ILE A 338 7.58 21.03 -8.30
C ILE A 338 8.32 21.19 -6.97
N SER A 339 7.91 20.47 -5.93
CA SER A 339 8.55 20.55 -4.62
C SER A 339 9.98 20.05 -4.62
N ARG A 340 10.26 18.96 -5.34
CA ARG A 340 11.61 18.44 -5.52
C ARG A 340 12.50 19.38 -6.34
N ALA A 341 12.00 19.90 -7.46
CA ALA A 341 12.73 20.85 -8.27
C ALA A 341 13.11 22.12 -7.47
N ARG A 342 12.21 22.63 -6.62
CA ARG A 342 12.50 23.76 -5.72
C ARG A 342 13.58 23.47 -4.66
N ARG A 343 13.82 22.20 -4.35
CA ARG A 343 14.83 21.75 -3.38
C ARG A 343 16.14 21.34 -4.03
N GLN A 344 16.28 21.49 -5.35
CA GLN A 344 17.54 21.25 -6.04
C GLN A 344 18.64 22.14 -5.45
N ASP A 345 19.74 21.51 -5.07
CA ASP A 345 20.89 22.21 -4.54
C ASP A 345 21.71 22.89 -5.65
N ARG A 346 22.74 23.64 -5.27
CA ARG A 346 23.60 24.36 -6.22
C ARG A 346 24.44 23.45 -7.11
N MET A 347 24.56 22.16 -6.78
CA MET A 347 25.29 21.17 -7.55
C MET A 347 24.38 20.42 -8.54
N GLY A 348 23.06 20.63 -8.45
CA GLY A 348 22.06 20.01 -9.33
C GLY A 348 21.38 18.78 -8.73
N GLY A 349 21.77 18.35 -7.52
CA GLY A 349 21.19 17.19 -6.85
C GLY A 349 19.93 17.56 -6.04
N VAL A 350 19.02 16.59 -5.88
CA VAL A 350 17.87 16.69 -4.97
C VAL A 350 17.94 15.58 -3.94
N ASN A 351 17.89 15.95 -2.67
CA ASN A 351 17.82 14.99 -1.57
C ASN A 351 16.43 14.98 -0.92
N ALA A 352 15.87 13.78 -0.73
CA ALA A 352 14.63 13.56 0.01
C ALA A 352 14.82 12.43 1.03
N SER A 353 14.49 12.68 2.29
CA SER A 353 14.63 11.71 3.39
C SER A 353 16.03 11.08 3.53
N GLY A 354 17.08 11.80 3.09
CA GLY A 354 18.46 11.31 3.12
C GLY A 354 18.89 10.49 1.90
N LEU A 355 18.05 10.40 0.86
CA LEU A 355 18.34 9.76 -0.42
C LEU A 355 18.51 10.80 -1.51
N ASP A 356 19.43 10.55 -2.45
CA ASP A 356 19.51 11.28 -3.71
C ASP A 356 18.40 10.80 -4.65
N VAL A 357 17.41 11.66 -4.88
CA VAL A 357 16.21 11.32 -5.67
C VAL A 357 16.23 11.99 -7.04
N THR A 358 17.40 12.43 -7.51
CA THR A 358 17.54 13.20 -8.75
C THR A 358 17.08 12.40 -9.98
N SER A 359 17.60 11.18 -10.18
CA SER A 359 17.18 10.32 -11.30
C SER A 359 15.71 9.95 -11.20
N ALA A 360 15.24 9.59 -10.00
CA ALA A 360 13.85 9.22 -9.76
C ALA A 360 12.86 10.34 -10.14
N THR A 361 13.22 11.58 -9.79
CA THR A 361 12.43 12.77 -10.10
C THR A 361 12.40 13.03 -11.60
N LEU A 362 13.53 12.88 -12.29
CA LEU A 362 13.59 13.05 -13.74
C LEU A 362 12.81 11.96 -14.48
N ILE A 363 12.91 10.70 -14.06
CA ILE A 363 12.15 9.57 -14.63
C ILE A 363 10.64 9.80 -14.48
N GLY A 364 10.20 10.18 -13.27
CA GLY A 364 8.80 10.52 -13.00
C GLY A 364 8.32 11.70 -13.84
N ALA A 365 9.12 12.77 -13.94
CA ALA A 365 8.81 13.95 -14.75
C ALA A 365 8.72 13.62 -16.25
N GLY A 366 9.67 12.85 -16.77
CA GLY A 366 9.69 12.42 -18.16
C GLY A 366 8.42 11.65 -18.51
N ARG A 367 8.08 10.63 -17.72
CA ARG A 367 6.87 9.84 -17.96
C ARG A 367 5.59 10.67 -17.81
N ALA A 368 5.50 11.54 -16.80
CA ALA A 368 4.34 12.40 -16.61
C ALA A 368 4.12 13.36 -17.80
N LEU A 369 5.19 13.97 -18.31
CA LEU A 369 5.13 14.90 -19.44
C LEU A 369 4.91 14.19 -20.79
N GLU A 370 5.33 12.93 -20.92
CA GLU A 370 4.99 12.10 -22.08
C GLU A 370 3.49 11.78 -22.11
N LEU A 371 2.90 11.43 -20.97
CA LEU A 371 1.48 11.08 -20.86
C LEU A 371 0.57 12.30 -20.95
N VAL A 372 0.97 13.41 -20.32
CA VAL A 372 0.20 14.64 -20.23
C VAL A 372 1.13 15.83 -20.49
N PRO A 373 1.29 16.21 -21.77
CA PRO A 373 2.16 17.33 -22.14
C PRO A 373 1.71 18.64 -21.48
N ASP A 374 2.61 19.26 -20.72
CA ASP A 374 2.42 20.58 -20.12
C ASP A 374 3.64 21.46 -20.43
N GLU A 375 3.45 22.45 -21.30
CA GLU A 375 4.51 23.39 -21.71
C GLU A 375 5.04 24.21 -20.53
N SER A 376 4.16 24.64 -19.63
CA SER A 376 4.53 25.46 -18.48
C SER A 376 5.34 24.65 -17.46
N LEU A 377 4.94 23.41 -17.19
CA LEU A 377 5.68 22.51 -16.32
C LEU A 377 7.01 22.09 -16.95
N SER A 378 7.03 21.80 -18.25
CA SER A 378 8.25 21.44 -18.99
C SER A 378 9.28 22.56 -18.91
N LEU A 379 8.85 23.81 -19.13
CA LEU A 379 9.70 24.98 -18.99
C LEU A 379 10.17 25.18 -17.54
N ALA A 380 9.28 24.99 -16.55
CA ALA A 380 9.66 25.09 -15.15
C ALA A 380 10.68 24.03 -14.71
N LEU A 381 10.66 22.86 -15.34
CA LEU A 381 11.57 21.75 -15.05
C LEU A 381 12.83 21.73 -15.92
N SER A 382 12.99 22.62 -16.92
CA SER A 382 14.11 22.52 -17.87
C SER A 382 15.47 22.81 -17.24
N GLU A 383 15.55 23.79 -16.33
CA GLU A 383 16.77 24.08 -15.57
C GLU A 383 17.10 22.91 -14.64
N PHE A 384 16.08 22.41 -13.94
CA PHE A 384 16.18 21.21 -13.11
C PHE A 384 16.74 20.01 -13.89
N ALA A 385 16.22 19.76 -15.10
CA ALA A 385 16.67 18.68 -15.97
C ALA A 385 18.12 18.83 -16.42
N ALA A 386 18.54 20.04 -16.80
CA ALA A 386 19.92 20.29 -17.20
C ALA A 386 20.91 20.10 -16.04
N ASP A 387 20.61 20.67 -14.87
CA ASP A 387 21.48 20.61 -13.70
C ASP A 387 21.48 19.22 -13.08
N GLY A 388 20.32 18.57 -13.02
CA GLY A 388 20.15 17.19 -12.56
C GLY A 388 20.89 16.19 -13.44
N ALA A 389 20.85 16.35 -14.77
CA ALA A 389 21.62 15.51 -15.68
C ALA A 389 23.14 15.62 -15.43
N ARG A 390 23.66 16.83 -15.16
CA ARG A 390 25.08 17.01 -14.79
C ARG A 390 25.41 16.35 -13.46
N TRP A 391 24.51 16.45 -12.49
CA TRP A 391 24.66 15.79 -11.21
C TRP A 391 24.71 14.26 -11.36
N ILE A 392 23.80 13.66 -12.12
CA ILE A 392 23.73 12.21 -12.38
C ILE A 392 25.00 11.72 -13.09
N LEU A 393 25.51 12.46 -14.08
CA LEU A 393 26.77 12.11 -14.75
C LEU A 393 27.97 12.09 -13.80
N ALA A 394 27.96 12.95 -12.77
CA ALA A 394 29.01 13.01 -11.75
C ALA A 394 28.81 12.00 -10.62
N ASN A 395 27.56 11.64 -10.31
CA ASN A 395 27.16 10.77 -9.20
C ASN A 395 26.13 9.73 -9.71
N PRO A 396 26.55 8.76 -10.55
CA PRO A 396 25.61 7.82 -11.14
C PRO A 396 25.01 6.89 -10.08
N ASP A 397 23.68 6.77 -10.12
CA ASP A 397 22.90 5.76 -9.38
C ASP A 397 22.48 4.60 -10.32
N PRO A 398 21.82 3.54 -9.80
CA PRO A 398 21.37 2.41 -10.63
C PRO A 398 20.44 2.77 -11.80
N ASN A 399 19.76 3.93 -11.76
CA ASN A 399 18.86 4.43 -12.81
C ASN A 399 19.42 5.65 -13.55
N ALA A 400 20.73 5.88 -13.47
CA ALA A 400 21.35 7.06 -14.07
C ALA A 400 21.01 7.17 -15.55
N ARG A 401 20.98 6.05 -16.28
CA ARG A 401 20.67 6.03 -17.71
C ARG A 401 19.24 6.49 -17.99
N GLU A 402 18.26 5.94 -17.29
CA GLU A 402 16.85 6.28 -17.40
C GLU A 402 16.61 7.75 -17.02
N GLY A 403 17.27 8.22 -15.95
CA GLY A 403 17.24 9.62 -15.53
C GLY A 403 17.79 10.58 -16.59
N LEU A 404 18.92 10.23 -17.23
CA LEU A 404 19.52 11.02 -18.30
C LEU A 404 18.66 11.03 -19.58
N LEU A 405 18.03 9.90 -19.93
CA LEU A 405 17.10 9.83 -21.06
C LEU A 405 15.88 10.72 -20.84
N ALA A 406 15.31 10.70 -19.63
CA ALA A 406 14.20 11.55 -19.27
C ALA A 406 14.59 13.05 -19.31
N ALA A 407 15.76 13.40 -18.77
CA ALA A 407 16.28 14.77 -18.86
C ALA A 407 16.48 15.22 -20.31
N HIS A 408 17.06 14.36 -21.16
CA HIS A 408 17.21 14.63 -22.59
C HIS A 408 15.88 14.93 -23.26
N GLN A 409 14.84 14.15 -22.97
CA GLN A 409 13.52 14.31 -23.54
C GLN A 409 12.84 15.61 -23.08
N ILE A 410 12.97 15.98 -21.79
CA ILE A 410 12.47 17.26 -21.27
C ILE A 410 13.15 18.44 -21.99
N LEU A 411 14.49 18.41 -22.09
CA LEU A 411 15.28 19.47 -22.74
C LEU A 411 14.94 19.59 -24.24
N LYS A 412 14.72 18.46 -24.91
CA LYS A 412 14.29 18.43 -26.31
C LYS A 412 12.93 19.09 -26.49
N THR A 413 11.98 18.78 -25.60
CA THR A 413 10.60 19.29 -25.65
C THR A 413 10.54 20.82 -25.52
N VAL A 414 11.39 21.41 -24.67
CA VAL A 414 11.46 22.88 -24.52
C VAL A 414 12.33 23.57 -25.58
N GLY A 415 12.84 22.84 -26.58
CA GLY A 415 13.67 23.40 -27.64
C GLY A 415 15.11 23.75 -27.23
N ALA A 416 15.63 23.17 -26.13
CA ALA A 416 17.02 23.34 -25.70
C ALA A 416 17.99 22.46 -26.54
N GLU A 417 17.98 22.63 -27.86
CA GLU A 417 18.62 21.76 -28.86
C GLU A 417 20.10 21.47 -28.58
N LYS A 418 20.86 22.49 -28.20
CA LYS A 418 22.29 22.34 -27.90
C LYS A 418 22.50 21.44 -26.69
N ALA A 419 21.82 21.72 -25.58
CA ALA A 419 21.94 20.95 -24.35
C ALA A 419 21.43 19.52 -24.51
N SER A 420 20.31 19.35 -25.23
CA SER A 420 19.75 18.03 -25.55
C SER A 420 20.73 17.18 -26.37
N ARG A 421 21.36 17.76 -27.40
CA ARG A 421 22.37 17.07 -28.23
C ARG A 421 23.63 16.71 -27.44
N GLU A 422 24.19 17.66 -26.69
CA GLU A 422 25.37 17.42 -25.85
C GLU A 422 25.10 16.32 -24.82
N LEU A 423 23.92 16.33 -24.19
CA LEU A 423 23.52 15.29 -23.25
C LEU A 423 23.40 13.93 -23.93
N GLN A 424 22.80 13.86 -25.12
CA GLN A 424 22.63 12.61 -25.87
C GLN A 424 23.96 11.88 -26.12
N GLU A 425 25.02 12.62 -26.42
CA GLU A 425 26.37 12.09 -26.64
C GLU A 425 27.02 11.52 -25.35
N LEU A 426 26.55 11.95 -24.18
CA LEU A 426 27.05 11.54 -22.86
C LEU A 426 26.26 10.38 -22.24
N ILE A 427 25.08 10.04 -22.77
CA ILE A 427 24.27 8.93 -22.25
C ILE A 427 25.02 7.61 -22.49
N PRO A 428 25.31 6.81 -21.45
CA PRO A 428 25.99 5.54 -21.61
C PRO A 428 25.27 4.62 -22.61
N SER A 429 26.04 4.07 -23.56
CA SER A 429 25.57 2.98 -24.42
C SER A 429 25.27 1.78 -23.53
N GLY A 430 24.06 1.21 -23.64
CA GLY A 430 23.47 0.34 -22.61
C GLY A 430 24.40 -0.76 -22.10
N ALA A 431 24.60 -0.81 -20.78
CA ALA A 431 25.09 -2.01 -20.11
C ALA A 431 23.91 -2.96 -19.92
N GLN A 432 24.12 -4.24 -20.23
CA GLN A 432 23.19 -5.31 -19.85
C GLN A 432 23.01 -5.25 -18.34
N HIS A 433 21.75 -5.23 -17.88
CA HIS A 433 21.45 -5.45 -16.47
C HIS A 433 22.21 -6.70 -16.02
N ALA A 434 23.03 -6.54 -14.98
CA ALA A 434 23.54 -7.68 -14.28
C ALA A 434 22.31 -8.42 -13.75
N GLU A 435 22.06 -9.62 -14.28
CA GLU A 435 21.18 -10.59 -13.62
C GLU A 435 21.74 -10.78 -12.21
N GLU A 436 21.16 -10.10 -11.23
CA GLU A 436 21.32 -10.51 -9.84
C GLU A 436 20.67 -11.89 -9.75
N LYS A 437 21.54 -12.89 -9.63
CA LYS A 437 21.14 -14.27 -9.39
C LYS A 437 20.19 -14.30 -8.20
N SER A 438 18.98 -14.79 -8.43
CA SER A 438 18.06 -15.17 -7.37
C SER A 438 18.80 -16.00 -6.34
N SER A 439 18.77 -15.58 -5.08
CA SER A 439 19.22 -16.44 -3.99
C SER A 439 18.38 -17.72 -3.99
N ASP A 440 19.06 -18.83 -3.79
CA ASP A 440 18.49 -20.16 -3.67
C ASP A 440 17.23 -20.17 -2.78
N GLY A 441 16.08 -20.56 -3.36
CA GLY A 441 15.03 -21.39 -2.77
C GLY A 441 14.36 -21.07 -1.43
N GLU A 442 14.78 -20.07 -0.64
CA GLU A 442 14.34 -19.91 0.75
C GLU A 442 13.22 -18.86 0.95
N THR A 443 13.13 -17.81 0.12
CA THR A 443 12.15 -16.72 0.27
C THR A 443 11.53 -16.30 -1.07
N ILE A 444 10.32 -15.72 -1.03
CA ILE A 444 9.68 -15.11 -2.21
C ILE A 444 9.84 -13.60 -2.09
N ASN A 445 10.70 -13.01 -2.91
CA ASN A 445 10.82 -11.56 -3.07
C ASN A 445 9.68 -11.03 -3.96
N VAL A 446 8.66 -10.43 -3.35
CA VAL A 446 7.47 -9.98 -4.07
C VAL A 446 7.75 -8.72 -4.89
N LEU A 447 8.66 -7.86 -4.42
CA LEU A 447 9.05 -6.65 -5.13
C LEU A 447 9.76 -6.98 -6.46
N GLU A 448 10.73 -7.87 -6.40
CA GLU A 448 11.45 -8.36 -7.59
C GLU A 448 10.51 -9.12 -8.54
N MET A 449 9.58 -9.92 -8.00
CA MET A 449 8.54 -10.56 -8.81
C MET A 449 7.64 -9.53 -9.51
N ALA A 450 7.28 -8.44 -8.85
CA ALA A 450 6.46 -7.38 -9.43
C ALA A 450 7.20 -6.60 -10.53
N GLN A 451 8.47 -6.26 -10.31
CA GLN A 451 9.35 -5.64 -11.31
C GLN A 451 9.51 -6.54 -12.54
N SER A 452 9.94 -7.78 -12.35
CA SER A 452 10.15 -8.73 -13.45
C SER A 452 8.85 -9.13 -14.17
N THR A 453 7.68 -8.96 -13.54
CA THR A 453 6.38 -9.12 -14.21
C THR A 453 6.12 -7.97 -15.19
N TYR A 454 6.42 -6.73 -14.79
CA TYR A 454 6.30 -5.56 -15.66
C TYR A 454 7.21 -5.69 -16.88
N ASP A 455 8.49 -6.04 -16.67
CA ASP A 455 9.46 -6.17 -17.76
C ASP A 455 9.07 -7.28 -18.74
N GLN A 456 8.48 -8.36 -18.24
CA GLN A 456 8.04 -9.50 -19.04
C GLN A 456 6.97 -9.12 -20.08
N PHE A 457 6.16 -8.07 -19.86
CA PHE A 457 5.15 -7.65 -20.84
C PHE A 457 5.76 -7.24 -22.19
N SER A 458 6.99 -6.75 -22.20
CA SER A 458 7.68 -6.39 -23.45
C SER A 458 8.28 -7.60 -24.18
N ILE A 459 8.33 -8.76 -23.52
CA ILE A 459 8.95 -10.00 -24.02
C ILE A 459 7.87 -11.01 -24.40
N ASP A 460 7.00 -11.36 -23.44
CA ASP A 460 5.90 -12.32 -23.59
C ASP A 460 4.73 -11.92 -22.68
N PRO A 461 3.70 -11.23 -23.23
CA PRO A 461 2.51 -10.83 -22.48
C PRO A 461 1.73 -11.96 -21.81
N GLN A 462 1.76 -13.18 -22.35
CA GLN A 462 1.00 -14.30 -21.79
C GLN A 462 1.67 -14.87 -20.54
N ILE A 463 3.01 -14.95 -20.55
CA ILE A 463 3.80 -15.25 -19.35
C ILE A 463 3.64 -14.13 -18.32
N ALA A 464 3.68 -12.87 -18.75
CA ALA A 464 3.49 -11.73 -17.87
C ALA A 464 2.12 -11.75 -17.18
N LEU A 465 1.04 -12.04 -17.91
CA LEU A 465 -0.30 -12.23 -17.34
C LEU A 465 -0.32 -13.34 -16.27
N THR A 466 0.29 -14.49 -16.56
CA THR A 466 0.39 -15.59 -15.60
C THR A 466 1.14 -15.18 -14.31
N ARG A 467 2.20 -14.38 -14.44
CA ARG A 467 2.94 -13.83 -13.29
C ARG A 467 2.12 -12.77 -12.55
N LEU A 468 1.33 -11.97 -13.25
CA LEU A 468 0.44 -10.98 -12.66
C LEU A 468 -0.68 -11.64 -11.83
N ASP A 469 -1.28 -12.71 -12.34
CA ASP A 469 -2.23 -13.55 -11.59
C ASP A 469 -1.58 -14.17 -10.35
N ARG A 470 -0.33 -14.64 -10.51
CA ARG A 470 0.44 -15.15 -9.37
C ARG A 470 0.65 -14.08 -8.31
N LEU A 471 1.03 -12.86 -8.69
CA LEU A 471 1.16 -11.73 -7.76
C LEU A 471 -0.17 -11.44 -7.05
N ALA A 472 -1.28 -11.36 -7.79
CA ALA A 472 -2.61 -11.15 -7.20
C ALA A 472 -2.98 -12.24 -6.19
N SER A 473 -2.64 -13.51 -6.46
CA SER A 473 -2.86 -14.63 -5.54
C SER A 473 -2.05 -14.55 -4.23
N LEU A 474 -0.96 -13.78 -4.21
CA LEU A 474 -0.12 -13.57 -3.03
C LEU A 474 -0.57 -12.37 -2.17
N ALA A 475 -1.55 -11.59 -2.63
CA ALA A 475 -2.07 -10.47 -1.88
C ALA A 475 -2.74 -10.93 -0.57
N SER A 476 -2.61 -10.12 0.48
CA SER A 476 -3.30 -10.35 1.75
C SER A 476 -4.82 -10.23 1.59
N SER A 477 -5.58 -10.59 2.64
CA SER A 477 -7.05 -10.40 2.65
C SER A 477 -7.48 -8.93 2.56
N THR A 478 -6.53 -8.01 2.66
CA THR A 478 -6.67 -6.56 2.48
C THR A 478 -5.99 -6.07 1.21
N MET A 479 -5.81 -6.96 0.22
CA MET A 479 -5.34 -6.65 -1.14
C MET A 479 -4.00 -5.88 -1.19
N ASN A 480 -3.05 -6.27 -0.34
CA ASN A 480 -1.71 -5.68 -0.29
C ASN A 480 -0.64 -6.75 -0.07
N TRP A 481 0.61 -6.39 -0.32
CA TRP A 481 1.74 -7.32 -0.20
C TRP A 481 2.77 -6.82 0.79
N PRO A 482 3.41 -7.73 1.54
CA PRO A 482 4.70 -7.44 2.10
C PRO A 482 5.79 -7.48 1.03
N THR A 483 6.98 -6.94 1.36
CA THR A 483 8.14 -6.98 0.46
C THR A 483 8.60 -8.41 0.18
N GLU A 484 8.71 -9.22 1.23
CA GLU A 484 9.18 -10.61 1.14
C GLU A 484 8.26 -11.56 1.90
N LEU A 485 7.99 -12.72 1.29
CA LEU A 485 7.10 -13.75 1.82
C LEU A 485 7.86 -15.05 2.11
N ASP A 486 7.46 -15.71 3.19
CA ASP A 486 7.81 -17.10 3.43
C ASP A 486 7.08 -18.01 2.42
N PRO A 487 7.79 -18.93 1.73
CA PRO A 487 7.22 -19.73 0.65
C PRO A 487 6.17 -20.73 1.14
N LEU A 488 6.19 -21.15 2.40
CA LEU A 488 5.26 -22.14 2.94
C LEU A 488 3.98 -21.48 3.47
N THR A 489 4.15 -20.49 4.34
CA THR A 489 3.07 -19.80 5.07
C THR A 489 2.47 -18.65 4.29
N LYS A 490 3.14 -18.18 3.21
CA LYS A 490 2.76 -16.99 2.43
C LYS A 490 2.55 -15.76 3.32
N SER A 491 3.33 -15.67 4.39
CA SER A 491 3.28 -14.57 5.34
C SER A 491 4.56 -13.73 5.24
N GLY A 492 4.45 -12.43 5.50
CA GLY A 492 5.60 -11.53 5.34
C GLY A 492 6.69 -11.83 6.36
N ILE A 493 7.94 -11.82 5.93
CA ILE A 493 9.11 -12.14 6.79
C ILE A 493 10.12 -11.01 6.86
N ALA A 494 10.19 -10.17 5.82
CA ALA A 494 11.07 -9.02 5.77
C ALA A 494 10.42 -7.85 5.02
N GLY A 495 11.07 -6.68 5.11
CA GLY A 495 10.62 -5.44 4.50
C GLY A 495 9.29 -4.91 5.04
N ALA A 496 8.55 -4.14 4.24
CA ALA A 496 7.26 -3.58 4.65
C ALA A 496 6.19 -4.67 4.65
N GLY A 497 5.16 -4.54 5.48
CA GLY A 497 3.99 -5.44 5.50
C GLY A 497 2.85 -5.01 4.58
N ASN A 498 2.92 -3.78 4.08
CA ASN A 498 2.19 -3.23 2.93
C ASN A 498 3.19 -2.36 2.17
N ASP A 499 3.77 -2.92 1.11
CA ASP A 499 4.82 -2.31 0.32
C ASP A 499 4.24 -1.62 -0.92
N LEU A 500 4.16 -0.29 -0.85
CA LEU A 500 3.58 0.54 -1.92
C LEU A 500 4.36 0.44 -3.24
N ARG A 501 5.61 -0.05 -3.22
CA ARG A 501 6.40 -0.31 -4.42
C ARG A 501 5.87 -1.51 -5.19
N VAL A 502 5.44 -2.56 -4.47
CA VAL A 502 4.75 -3.70 -5.07
C VAL A 502 3.44 -3.25 -5.68
N ASN A 503 2.66 -2.41 -4.98
CA ASN A 503 1.44 -1.83 -5.55
C ASN A 503 1.71 -1.02 -6.81
N ALA A 504 2.77 -0.21 -6.85
CA ALA A 504 3.16 0.54 -8.05
C ALA A 504 3.41 -0.41 -9.21
N TRP A 505 4.33 -1.37 -9.09
CA TRP A 505 4.65 -2.30 -10.17
C TRP A 505 3.46 -3.16 -10.61
N PHE A 506 2.62 -3.60 -9.68
CA PHE A 506 1.39 -4.33 -10.00
C PHE A 506 0.43 -3.47 -10.83
N VAL A 507 0.17 -2.23 -10.40
CA VAL A 507 -0.71 -1.29 -11.11
C VAL A 507 -0.16 -0.97 -12.49
N ARG A 508 1.13 -0.69 -12.61
CA ARG A 508 1.80 -0.45 -13.89
C ARG A 508 1.68 -1.64 -14.83
N SER A 509 1.89 -2.85 -14.31
CA SER A 509 1.73 -4.11 -15.06
C SER A 509 0.29 -4.32 -15.54
N PHE A 510 -0.69 -4.00 -14.69
CA PHE A 510 -2.10 -4.13 -15.05
C PHE A 510 -2.53 -3.06 -16.07
N ILE A 511 -2.07 -1.81 -15.92
CA ILE A 511 -2.28 -0.77 -16.94
C ILE A 511 -1.63 -1.19 -18.26
N ARG A 512 -0.42 -1.76 -18.21
CA ARG A 512 0.30 -2.28 -19.38
C ARG A 512 -0.44 -3.42 -20.09
N LEU A 513 -1.07 -4.32 -19.32
CA LEU A 513 -1.95 -5.37 -19.84
C LEU A 513 -3.12 -4.75 -20.63
N LEU A 514 -3.73 -3.69 -20.10
CA LEU A 514 -4.85 -2.99 -20.74
C LEU A 514 -4.42 -2.15 -21.93
N MET A 515 -3.29 -1.45 -21.81
CA MET A 515 -2.78 -0.50 -22.80
C MET A 515 -1.26 -0.38 -22.75
N ASP A 516 -0.61 -0.61 -23.88
CA ASP A 516 0.80 -0.33 -24.12
C ASP A 516 0.93 0.83 -25.13
N ASP A 517 1.54 1.90 -24.65
CA ASP A 517 1.83 3.11 -25.40
C ASP A 517 3.34 3.37 -25.56
N THR A 518 4.24 2.42 -25.31
CA THR A 518 5.69 2.69 -25.40
C THR A 518 6.24 2.57 -26.82
N GLY A 519 5.52 1.85 -27.70
CA GLY A 519 5.90 1.68 -29.10
C GLY A 519 5.43 2.83 -30.00
N ASP A 520 5.60 2.67 -31.32
CA ASP A 520 5.05 3.60 -32.32
C ASP A 520 3.58 3.32 -32.66
N GLU A 521 3.01 2.26 -32.11
CA GLU A 521 1.62 1.86 -32.27
C GLU A 521 0.99 1.71 -30.88
N LEU A 522 -0.29 2.07 -30.75
CA LEU A 522 -1.04 1.90 -29.51
C LEU A 522 -1.59 0.48 -29.46
N ARG A 523 -1.31 -0.26 -28.39
CA ARG A 523 -1.77 -1.64 -28.24
C ARG A 523 -2.72 -1.74 -27.06
N PHE A 524 -3.93 -2.24 -27.29
CA PHE A 524 -4.87 -2.60 -26.23
C PHE A 524 -4.76 -4.08 -25.91
N ALA A 525 -5.17 -4.50 -24.71
CA ALA A 525 -5.30 -5.91 -24.37
C ALA A 525 -4.08 -6.75 -24.80
N LEU A 526 -2.89 -6.48 -24.24
CA LEU A 526 -1.66 -7.18 -24.62
C LEU A 526 -1.79 -8.71 -24.49
N ALA A 527 -2.52 -9.14 -23.49
CA ALA A 527 -3.02 -10.50 -23.29
C ALA A 527 -4.46 -10.39 -22.77
N TRP A 528 -5.22 -11.49 -22.82
CA TRP A 528 -6.61 -11.52 -22.36
C TRP A 528 -6.81 -12.58 -21.27
N PRO A 529 -7.22 -12.19 -20.05
CA PRO A 529 -7.57 -13.14 -18.99
C PRO A 529 -8.68 -14.08 -19.44
N ARG A 530 -8.55 -15.38 -19.14
CA ARG A 530 -9.52 -16.39 -19.59
C ARG A 530 -10.89 -16.18 -18.99
N GLU A 531 -10.92 -15.73 -17.73
CA GLU A 531 -12.12 -15.38 -16.99
C GLU A 531 -12.85 -14.14 -17.56
N TRP A 532 -12.22 -13.38 -18.47
CA TRP A 532 -12.85 -12.23 -19.13
C TRP A 532 -13.50 -12.59 -20.46
N LEU A 533 -13.34 -13.84 -20.95
CA LEU A 533 -13.97 -14.30 -22.18
C LEU A 533 -15.50 -14.17 -22.09
N GLY A 534 -16.11 -13.56 -23.10
CA GLY A 534 -17.55 -13.32 -23.15
C GLY A 534 -18.05 -12.17 -22.25
N ILE A 535 -17.20 -11.54 -21.44
CA ILE A 535 -17.57 -10.44 -20.55
C ILE A 535 -17.03 -9.13 -21.10
N GLY A 536 -17.87 -8.09 -21.09
CA GLY A 536 -17.46 -6.76 -21.56
C GLY A 536 -16.41 -6.10 -20.65
N VAL A 537 -15.51 -5.35 -21.27
CA VAL A 537 -14.49 -4.51 -20.61
C VAL A 537 -14.65 -3.09 -21.12
N GLU A 538 -14.54 -2.10 -20.24
CA GLU A 538 -14.45 -0.70 -20.63
C GLU A 538 -13.33 0.01 -19.86
N VAL A 539 -12.54 0.79 -20.58
CA VAL A 539 -11.48 1.66 -20.07
C VAL A 539 -11.79 3.07 -20.54
N HIS A 540 -11.77 4.04 -19.63
CA HIS A 540 -12.16 5.42 -19.90
C HIS A 540 -11.09 6.40 -19.41
N GLY A 541 -10.62 7.27 -20.30
CA GLY A 541 -9.72 8.37 -19.98
C GLY A 541 -8.37 7.94 -19.41
N LEU A 542 -7.81 6.83 -19.90
CA LEU A 542 -6.48 6.38 -19.50
C LEU A 542 -5.42 7.24 -20.20
N PRO A 543 -4.49 7.91 -19.48
CA PRO A 543 -3.45 8.71 -20.12
C PRO A 543 -2.53 7.85 -20.99
N SER A 544 -2.12 8.39 -22.14
CA SER A 544 -1.15 7.76 -23.04
C SER A 544 -0.32 8.83 -23.75
N ARG A 545 0.83 8.46 -24.33
CA ARG A 545 1.62 9.36 -25.21
C ARG A 545 0.84 9.92 -26.41
N TYR A 546 -0.31 9.34 -26.73
CA TYR A 546 -1.16 9.72 -27.87
C TYR A 546 -2.35 10.59 -27.46
N GLY A 547 -2.50 10.90 -26.16
CA GLY A 547 -3.66 11.54 -25.56
C GLY A 547 -4.49 10.58 -24.70
N PRO A 548 -5.50 11.08 -23.98
CA PRO A 548 -6.41 10.24 -23.21
C PRO A 548 -7.11 9.19 -24.09
N VAL A 549 -7.07 7.93 -23.64
CA VAL A 549 -7.60 6.77 -24.38
C VAL A 549 -8.82 6.22 -23.67
N SER A 550 -9.89 5.98 -24.43
CA SER A 550 -11.01 5.17 -24.02
C SER A 550 -11.21 4.02 -25.00
N TRP A 551 -11.42 2.80 -24.50
CA TRP A 551 -11.71 1.65 -25.33
C TRP A 551 -12.61 0.66 -24.62
N ALA A 552 -13.35 -0.14 -25.39
CA ALA A 552 -14.26 -1.13 -24.87
C ALA A 552 -14.30 -2.39 -25.73
N VAL A 553 -14.57 -3.51 -25.08
CA VAL A 553 -14.83 -4.80 -25.73
C VAL A 553 -16.26 -5.23 -25.44
N ARG A 554 -16.99 -5.56 -26.51
CA ARG A 554 -18.35 -6.11 -26.46
C ARG A 554 -18.39 -7.43 -27.21
N TRP A 555 -19.12 -8.42 -26.72
CA TRP A 555 -19.12 -9.76 -27.31
C TRP A 555 -20.33 -10.02 -28.21
N HIS A 556 -20.08 -10.60 -29.37
CA HIS A 556 -21.08 -11.09 -30.33
C HIS A 556 -20.83 -12.59 -30.58
N GLY A 557 -21.39 -13.44 -29.72
CA GLY A 557 -20.99 -14.85 -29.68
C GLY A 557 -19.54 -14.99 -29.20
N ASN A 558 -18.71 -15.72 -29.95
CA ASN A 558 -17.28 -15.86 -29.66
C ASN A 558 -16.39 -14.79 -30.34
N ARG A 559 -16.99 -13.74 -30.91
CA ARG A 559 -16.26 -12.63 -31.55
C ARG A 559 -16.32 -11.37 -30.67
N PRO A 560 -15.17 -10.80 -30.28
CA PRO A 560 -15.12 -9.51 -29.62
C PRO A 560 -15.24 -8.37 -30.65
N ALA A 561 -16.06 -7.36 -30.35
CA ALA A 561 -16.08 -6.07 -31.00
C ALA A 561 -15.30 -5.07 -30.15
N LEU A 562 -14.24 -4.50 -30.73
CA LEU A 562 -13.38 -3.50 -30.10
C LEU A 562 -13.82 -2.11 -30.57
N LEU A 563 -14.05 -1.22 -29.62
CA LEU A 563 -14.29 0.21 -29.85
C LEU A 563 -13.18 1.01 -29.20
N TRP A 564 -12.70 2.07 -29.84
CA TRP A 564 -11.69 2.96 -29.27
C TRP A 564 -11.89 4.41 -29.67
N GLU A 565 -11.43 5.29 -28.80
CA GLU A 565 -11.34 6.73 -28.97
C GLU A 565 -10.07 7.23 -28.27
N VAL A 566 -9.28 8.02 -28.98
CA VAL A 566 -8.08 8.69 -28.48
C VAL A 566 -8.26 10.19 -28.64
N GLU A 567 -8.46 10.87 -27.53
CA GLU A 567 -8.65 12.32 -27.52
C GLU A 567 -7.40 13.02 -28.05
N ASN A 568 -7.58 13.89 -29.06
CA ASN A 568 -6.49 14.57 -29.77
C ASN A 568 -5.49 13.62 -30.48
N GLY A 569 -5.85 12.36 -30.68
CA GLY A 569 -5.02 11.39 -31.38
C GLY A 569 -4.80 11.75 -32.86
N HIS A 570 -3.61 11.45 -33.36
CA HIS A 570 -3.23 11.71 -34.74
C HIS A 570 -3.91 10.74 -35.73
N LYS A 571 -4.19 11.20 -36.96
CA LYS A 571 -4.91 10.42 -37.98
C LYS A 571 -4.19 9.16 -38.46
N GLU A 572 -2.86 9.13 -38.32
CA GLU A 572 -2.01 8.01 -38.72
C GLU A 572 -1.79 6.99 -37.58
N LEU A 573 -2.45 7.19 -36.43
CA LEU A 573 -2.35 6.28 -35.30
C LEU A 573 -2.72 4.87 -35.72
N LYS A 574 -1.84 3.92 -35.41
CA LYS A 574 -2.12 2.50 -35.56
C LYS A 574 -2.51 1.91 -34.21
N VAL A 575 -3.57 1.11 -34.24
CA VAL A 575 -4.11 0.44 -33.06
C VAL A 575 -4.01 -1.08 -33.26
N ARG A 576 -3.59 -1.80 -32.23
CA ARG A 576 -3.58 -3.27 -32.20
C ARG A 576 -4.24 -3.80 -30.94
N ALA A 577 -4.65 -5.06 -30.96
CA ALA A 577 -5.22 -5.75 -29.81
C ALA A 577 -4.75 -7.22 -29.73
N PRO A 578 -3.45 -7.49 -29.54
CA PRO A 578 -2.86 -8.81 -29.76
C PRO A 578 -3.42 -9.91 -28.84
N GLY A 579 -3.92 -9.58 -27.65
CA GLY A 579 -4.59 -10.53 -26.76
C GLY A 579 -5.99 -10.94 -27.21
N LEU A 580 -6.60 -10.21 -28.15
CA LEU A 580 -7.91 -10.51 -28.71
C LEU A 580 -7.81 -11.03 -30.15
N ASP A 581 -6.99 -10.39 -30.99
CA ASP A 581 -6.74 -10.73 -32.39
C ASP A 581 -5.35 -10.23 -32.81
N GLN A 582 -4.41 -11.14 -33.10
CA GLN A 582 -3.03 -10.80 -33.45
C GLN A 582 -2.91 -10.13 -34.83
N GLU A 583 -3.84 -10.43 -35.73
CA GLU A 583 -3.83 -9.91 -37.11
C GLU A 583 -4.55 -8.55 -37.21
N PHE A 584 -5.26 -8.15 -36.16
CA PHE A 584 -5.97 -6.87 -36.15
C PHE A 584 -5.03 -5.67 -36.20
N VAL A 585 -5.34 -4.75 -37.13
CA VAL A 585 -4.73 -3.42 -37.25
C VAL A 585 -5.82 -2.39 -37.51
N GLY A 586 -6.09 -1.56 -36.52
CA GLY A 586 -6.92 -0.37 -36.63
C GLY A 586 -6.11 0.86 -37.10
N GLN A 587 -6.81 1.82 -37.70
CA GLN A 587 -6.23 3.10 -38.11
C GLN A 587 -7.04 4.28 -37.58
N GLY A 588 -6.33 5.33 -37.21
CA GLY A 588 -6.91 6.58 -36.73
C GLY A 588 -7.29 6.56 -35.24
N PRO A 589 -7.64 7.74 -34.71
CA PRO A 589 -7.89 7.93 -33.28
C PRO A 589 -9.25 7.38 -32.81
N VAL A 590 -10.17 7.09 -33.73
CA VAL A 590 -11.51 6.58 -33.40
C VAL A 590 -11.83 5.42 -34.33
N GLY A 591 -12.37 4.34 -33.78
CA GLY A 591 -12.84 3.23 -34.59
C GLY A 591 -13.63 2.18 -33.82
N GLU A 592 -14.28 1.31 -34.59
CA GLU A 592 -15.03 0.15 -34.13
C GLU A 592 -14.78 -0.99 -35.11
N GLN A 593 -14.44 -2.16 -34.59
CA GLN A 593 -14.17 -3.35 -35.41
C GLN A 593 -14.65 -4.62 -34.70
N LEU A 594 -15.41 -5.45 -35.42
CA LEU A 594 -15.66 -6.83 -35.03
C LEU A 594 -14.43 -7.68 -35.42
N LEU A 595 -13.80 -8.31 -34.43
CA LEU A 595 -12.58 -9.07 -34.57
C LEU A 595 -12.85 -10.53 -34.96
N SER A 596 -11.77 -11.29 -35.17
CA SER A 596 -11.83 -12.73 -35.41
C SER A 596 -12.47 -13.47 -34.24
N ALA A 597 -13.03 -14.65 -34.54
CA ALA A 597 -13.58 -15.50 -33.49
C ALA A 597 -12.45 -16.05 -32.62
N ILE A 598 -12.66 -16.04 -31.31
CA ILE A 598 -11.77 -16.71 -30.37
C ILE A 598 -12.29 -18.15 -30.25
N ASP A 599 -11.53 -19.11 -30.76
CA ASP A 599 -11.83 -20.53 -30.60
C ASP A 599 -11.36 -21.00 -29.20
N ASP A 600 -12.20 -21.77 -28.50
CA ASP A 600 -11.92 -22.40 -27.19
C ASP A 600 -10.69 -23.36 -27.19
N GLN A 601 -9.94 -23.46 -28.30
CA GLN A 601 -8.82 -24.38 -28.50
C GLN A 601 -7.43 -23.81 -28.16
N LEU A 602 -7.31 -22.74 -27.36
CA LEU A 602 -6.06 -22.44 -26.63
C LEU A 602 -5.90 -23.32 -25.37
N GLY A 603 -6.28 -24.61 -25.50
CA GLY A 603 -5.99 -25.66 -24.55
C GLY A 603 -4.51 -25.99 -24.58
N LEU A 604 -3.77 -25.51 -23.58
CA LEU A 604 -2.48 -26.09 -23.23
C LEU A 604 -2.69 -27.59 -23.03
N GLN A 605 -1.82 -28.40 -23.63
CA GLN A 605 -1.76 -29.85 -23.44
C GLN A 605 -1.75 -30.13 -21.93
N ASP A 606 -2.73 -30.89 -21.45
CA ASP A 606 -2.62 -31.51 -20.12
C ASP A 606 -1.31 -32.31 -20.07
N PRO A 607 -0.54 -32.24 -18.97
CA PRO A 607 0.62 -33.09 -18.80
C PRO A 607 0.15 -34.55 -18.91
N VAL A 608 0.81 -35.31 -19.79
CA VAL A 608 0.60 -36.75 -19.96
C VAL A 608 0.72 -37.42 -18.60
N VAL A 609 -0.42 -37.75 -17.99
CA VAL A 609 -0.49 -38.64 -16.83
C VAL A 609 -0.28 -40.05 -17.38
N PRO A 610 0.79 -40.77 -17.01
CA PRO A 610 0.93 -42.15 -17.42
C PRO A 610 -0.21 -42.97 -16.79
N ASP A 611 -0.83 -43.77 -17.65
CA ASP A 611 -1.97 -44.65 -17.36
C ASP A 611 -1.69 -45.50 -16.11
N VAL A 612 -2.47 -45.28 -15.05
CA VAL A 612 -2.50 -46.18 -13.88
C VAL A 612 -3.87 -46.81 -13.87
N ASP A 613 -3.89 -48.08 -14.26
CA ASP A 613 -5.06 -48.98 -14.26
C ASP A 613 -5.92 -48.81 -13.00
N ALA A 614 -7.18 -48.41 -13.19
CA ALA A 614 -8.20 -48.40 -12.15
C ALA A 614 -8.77 -49.83 -11.96
N PRO A 615 -8.85 -50.36 -10.73
CA PRO A 615 -9.52 -51.63 -10.48
C PRO A 615 -11.05 -51.50 -10.55
N SER A 616 -11.67 -52.58 -11.03
CA SER A 616 -13.08 -52.76 -11.35
C SER A 616 -14.07 -52.37 -10.26
N SER A 617 -15.12 -51.67 -10.67
CA SER A 617 -16.33 -51.31 -9.93
C SER A 617 -17.04 -52.53 -9.29
N GLY A 618 -17.19 -52.53 -7.97
CA GLY A 618 -18.11 -53.40 -7.24
C GLY A 618 -19.43 -52.70 -6.98
N SER A 619 -20.53 -53.32 -7.41
CA SER A 619 -21.92 -52.89 -7.17
C SER A 619 -22.33 -53.13 -5.73
N PHE A 620 -23.05 -52.18 -5.12
CA PHE A 620 -23.85 -52.42 -3.93
C PHE A 620 -25.32 -52.14 -4.22
N SER A 621 -26.10 -53.22 -4.18
CA SER A 621 -27.48 -53.26 -3.69
C SER A 621 -27.52 -53.10 -2.17
#